data_AF-A0A966FQ87-F1
#
_entry.id   AF-A0A966FQ87-F1
#
_cell.length_a   1.000
_cell.length_b   1.000
_cell.length_c   1.000
_cell.angle_alpha   90.00
_cell.angle_beta   90.00
_cell.angle_gamma   90.00
#
_symmetry.space_group_name_H-M   'P 1'
#
loop_
_entity.id
_entity.type
_entity.pdbx_description
1 polymer ?
#
loop_
_entity_poly.entity_id
_entity_poly.type
_entity_poly.pdbx_seq_one_letter_code
_entity_poly.pdbx_strand_id
1 'polypeptide(L)'
;MPFGPLPEGTNLYIPTTLVIVVYMLRAIVGMRVKQNYFFGVRTPESLSDPEIWKEANKKSSFLTLAFTLPLLIANIIFAILKLPESFPGTILIIFAIGMIALNTYSLKYTQNLAKKKGVEIRKVKFPVYAVITLILITIALAIVWHLIFK
;
A
#
# COMPACT_ATOMS: atom_id res chain seq x y z
N MET A 1 -7.45 -24.42 -3.55
CA MET A 1 -7.28 -22.95 -3.53
C MET A 1 -8.57 -22.34 -4.07
N PRO A 2 -9.16 -21.32 -3.43
CA PRO A 2 -10.43 -20.74 -3.86
C PRO A 2 -10.35 -19.95 -5.18
N PHE A 3 -9.14 -19.81 -5.73
CA PHE A 3 -8.88 -19.22 -7.04
C PHE A 3 -8.35 -20.33 -7.94
N GLY A 4 -9.09 -20.67 -9.00
CA GLY A 4 -8.62 -21.57 -10.05
C GLY A 4 -7.41 -20.98 -10.79
N PRO A 5 -6.77 -21.76 -11.68
CA PRO A 5 -5.74 -21.19 -12.57
C PRO A 5 -6.33 -20.00 -13.33
N LEU A 6 -5.50 -18.96 -13.54
CA LEU A 6 -5.91 -17.83 -14.36
C LEU A 6 -6.27 -18.33 -15.77
N PRO A 7 -7.27 -17.72 -16.43
CA PRO A 7 -7.59 -18.06 -17.83
C PRO A 7 -6.34 -18.02 -18.71
N GLU A 8 -6.21 -19.00 -19.61
CA GLU A 8 -5.13 -19.00 -20.58
C GLU A 8 -5.15 -17.69 -21.40
N GLY A 9 -3.98 -17.08 -21.58
CA GLY A 9 -3.84 -15.78 -22.26
C GLY A 9 -4.11 -14.56 -21.37
N THR A 10 -4.27 -14.71 -20.05
CA THR A 10 -4.34 -13.56 -19.14
C THR A 10 -3.06 -12.74 -19.19
N ASN A 11 -3.16 -11.50 -19.68
CA ASN A 11 -2.05 -10.54 -19.67
C ASN A 11 -1.84 -10.00 -18.26
N LEU A 12 -0.78 -10.44 -17.58
CA LEU A 12 -0.46 -10.03 -16.21
C LEU A 12 0.24 -8.66 -16.14
N TYR A 13 0.71 -8.11 -17.25
CA TYR A 13 1.37 -6.81 -17.25
C TYR A 13 0.44 -5.67 -16.84
N ILE A 14 -0.83 -5.70 -17.27
CA ILE A 14 -1.85 -4.70 -16.91
C ILE A 14 -2.14 -4.72 -15.40
N PRO A 15 -2.59 -5.85 -14.79
CA PRO A 15 -2.88 -5.87 -13.36
C PRO A 15 -1.63 -5.59 -12.51
N THR A 16 -0.45 -6.05 -12.93
CA THR A 16 0.82 -5.72 -12.24
C THR A 16 1.09 -4.22 -12.25
N THR A 17 0.93 -3.57 -13.41
CA THR A 17 1.06 -2.11 -13.54
C THR A 17 0.09 -1.38 -12.61
N LEU A 18 -1.18 -1.77 -12.64
CA LEU A 18 -2.23 -1.14 -11.82
C LEU A 18 -1.92 -1.24 -10.33
N VAL A 19 -1.54 -2.42 -9.84
CA VAL A 19 -1.16 -2.63 -8.44
C VAL A 19 0.00 -1.71 -8.06
N ILE A 20 1.06 -1.68 -8.85
CA ILE A 20 2.24 -0.85 -8.56
C ILE A 20 1.88 0.64 -8.55
N VAL A 21 1.13 1.10 -9.55
CA VAL A 21 0.69 2.51 -9.66
C VAL A 21 -0.18 2.92 -8.48
N VAL A 22 -1.13 2.08 -8.05
CA VAL A 22 -1.97 2.37 -6.87
C VAL A 22 -1.12 2.59 -5.62
N TYR A 23 -0.10 1.77 -5.40
CA TYR A 23 0.79 1.94 -4.26
C TYR A 23 1.71 3.16 -4.38
N MET A 24 2.14 3.50 -5.59
CA MET A 24 2.86 4.75 -5.84
C MET A 24 1.99 5.97 -5.53
N LEU A 25 0.74 5.99 -6.00
CA LEU A 25 -0.21 7.06 -5.69
C LEU A 25 -0.46 7.16 -4.18
N ARG A 26 -0.65 6.03 -3.50
CA ARG A 26 -0.76 5.98 -2.05
C ARG A 26 0.46 6.59 -1.36
N ALA A 27 1.67 6.30 -1.83
CA ALA A 27 2.90 6.88 -1.30
C ALA A 27 3.00 8.39 -1.57
N ILE A 28 2.63 8.85 -2.77
CA ILE A 28 2.61 10.28 -3.12
C ILE A 28 1.66 11.05 -2.19
N VAL A 29 0.45 10.52 -1.96
CA VAL A 29 -0.50 11.08 -1.00
C VAL A 29 0.06 11.02 0.43
N GLY A 30 0.67 9.89 0.80
CA GLY A 30 1.29 9.67 2.11
C GLY A 30 2.32 10.73 2.49
N MET A 31 3.09 11.25 1.53
CA MET A 31 4.07 12.32 1.81
C MET A 31 3.46 13.63 2.34
N ARG A 32 2.18 13.89 2.07
CA ARG A 32 1.53 15.19 2.34
C ARG A 32 0.32 15.09 3.26
N VAL A 33 -0.21 13.89 3.46
CA VAL A 33 -1.44 13.69 4.22
C VAL A 33 -1.25 14.05 5.70
N LYS A 34 -2.21 14.79 6.26
CA LYS A 34 -2.28 15.08 7.70
C LYS A 34 -2.65 13.82 8.48
N GLN A 35 -2.44 13.82 9.79
CA GLN A 35 -2.86 12.72 10.68
C GLN A 35 -4.33 12.36 10.46
N ASN A 36 -4.58 11.09 10.19
CA ASN A 36 -5.91 10.55 9.96
C ASN A 36 -5.92 9.02 10.15
N TYR A 37 -7.09 8.41 10.10
CA TYR A 37 -7.26 6.96 10.35
C TYR A 37 -7.28 6.10 9.07
N PHE A 38 -7.15 6.69 7.89
CA PHE A 38 -7.34 5.99 6.60
C PHE A 38 -6.03 5.82 5.80
N PHE A 39 -5.21 6.86 5.71
CA PHE A 39 -4.00 6.90 4.90
C PHE A 39 -2.75 7.08 5.76
N GLY A 40 -1.65 6.51 5.30
CA GLY A 40 -0.34 6.66 5.93
C GLY A 40 0.06 5.52 6.87
N VAL A 41 1.20 5.71 7.53
CA VAL A 41 1.73 4.86 8.60
C VAL A 41 0.94 5.17 9.86
N ARG A 42 0.08 4.24 10.27
CA ARG A 42 -0.93 4.41 11.33
C ARG A 42 -0.60 3.51 12.53
N THR A 43 0.49 3.84 13.21
CA THR A 43 0.84 3.21 14.50
C THR A 43 0.39 4.11 15.65
N PRO A 44 0.21 3.58 16.87
CA PRO A 44 -0.14 4.38 18.05
C PRO A 44 0.78 5.60 18.23
N GLU A 45 2.06 5.45 17.94
CA GLU A 45 3.06 6.51 18.02
C GLU A 45 2.79 7.63 16.99
N SER A 46 2.66 7.28 15.71
CA SER A 46 2.37 8.26 14.65
C SER A 46 1.01 8.94 14.81
N LEU A 47 0.03 8.28 15.41
CA LEU A 47 -1.30 8.84 15.64
C LEU A 47 -1.34 9.74 16.90
N SER A 48 -0.37 9.60 17.81
CA SER A 48 -0.27 10.41 19.02
C SER A 48 0.44 11.74 18.80
N ASP A 49 1.32 11.82 17.79
CA ASP A 49 2.20 12.99 17.57
C ASP A 49 2.30 13.38 16.08
N PRO A 50 1.92 14.63 15.72
CA PRO A 50 1.95 15.12 14.33
C PRO A 50 3.33 15.15 13.68
N GLU A 51 4.39 15.36 14.46
CA GLU A 51 5.75 15.36 13.94
C GLU A 51 6.20 13.93 13.61
N ILE A 52 5.93 12.98 14.52
CA ILE A 52 6.21 11.55 14.27
C ILE A 52 5.43 11.09 13.03
N TRP A 53 4.15 11.48 12.90
CA TRP A 53 3.36 11.21 11.70
C TRP A 53 4.05 11.69 10.43
N LYS A 54 4.46 12.97 10.40
CA LYS A 54 5.05 13.60 9.23
C LYS A 54 6.36 12.91 8.83
N GLU A 55 7.24 12.63 9.79
CA GLU A 55 8.52 11.97 9.54
C GLU A 55 8.34 10.51 9.09
N ALA A 56 7.51 9.74 9.79
CA ALA A 56 7.22 8.35 9.45
C ALA A 56 6.62 8.22 8.05
N ASN A 57 5.62 9.05 7.73
CA ASN A 57 4.97 9.03 6.43
C ASN A 57 5.89 9.49 5.31
N LYS A 58 6.69 10.55 5.52
CA LYS A 58 7.66 10.99 4.52
C LYS A 58 8.69 9.90 4.22
N LYS A 59 9.25 9.27 5.25
CA LYS A 59 10.26 8.20 5.08
C LYS A 59 9.66 6.95 4.44
N SER A 60 8.53 6.46 4.93
CA SER A 60 7.83 5.28 4.41
C SER A 60 7.39 5.48 2.95
N SER A 61 6.84 6.64 2.63
CA SER A 61 6.41 6.97 1.28
C SER A 61 7.58 7.09 0.31
N PHE A 62 8.67 7.74 0.72
CA PHE A 62 9.89 7.82 -0.09
C PHE A 62 10.45 6.43 -0.40
N LEU A 63 10.57 5.56 0.62
CA LEU A 63 11.07 4.20 0.42
C LEU A 63 10.14 3.36 -0.46
N THR A 64 8.82 3.53 -0.31
CA THR A 64 7.84 2.86 -1.18
C THR A 64 8.06 3.29 -2.63
N LEU A 65 8.16 4.59 -2.91
CA LEU A 65 8.40 5.09 -4.27
C LEU A 65 9.72 4.61 -4.84
N ALA A 66 10.79 4.66 -4.05
CA ALA A 66 12.11 4.20 -4.46
C ALA A 66 12.12 2.70 -4.79
N PHE A 67 11.31 1.90 -4.08
CA PHE A 67 11.17 0.47 -4.32
C PHE A 67 10.27 0.16 -5.53
N THR A 68 9.13 0.85 -5.67
CA THR A 68 8.13 0.53 -6.70
C THR A 68 8.48 1.09 -8.08
N LEU A 69 9.18 2.23 -8.15
CA LEU A 69 9.49 2.87 -9.43
C LEU A 69 10.35 1.97 -10.34
N PRO A 70 11.45 1.32 -9.87
CA PRO A 70 12.20 0.38 -10.69
C PRO A 70 11.37 -0.81 -11.16
N LEU A 71 10.47 -1.34 -10.31
CA LEU A 71 9.59 -2.45 -10.66
C LEU A 71 8.59 -2.06 -11.75
N LEU A 72 8.04 -0.84 -11.69
CA LEU A 72 7.17 -0.31 -12.73
C LEU A 72 7.90 -0.20 -14.07
N ILE A 73 9.10 0.38 -14.06
CA ILE A 73 9.93 0.54 -15.27
C ILE A 73 10.25 -0.84 -15.86
N ALA A 74 10.68 -1.80 -15.05
CA ALA A 74 10.95 -3.17 -15.49
C ALA A 74 9.71 -3.82 -16.12
N ASN A 75 8.54 -3.71 -15.48
CA ASN A 75 7.29 -4.26 -15.99
C ASN A 75 6.92 -3.67 -17.35
N ILE A 76 7.08 -2.35 -17.54
CA ILE A 76 6.82 -1.67 -18.81
C ILE A 76 7.78 -2.14 -19.89
N ILE A 77 9.08 -2.22 -19.60
CA ILE A 77 10.10 -2.71 -20.55
C ILE A 77 9.77 -4.14 -20.99
N PHE A 78 9.46 -5.03 -20.04
CA PHE A 78 9.11 -6.42 -20.32
C PHE A 78 7.83 -6.53 -21.16
N ALA A 79 6.84 -5.68 -20.93
CA ALA A 79 5.62 -5.61 -21.74
C ALA A 79 5.92 -5.17 -23.19
N ILE A 80 6.74 -4.13 -23.38
CA ILE A 80 7.14 -3.63 -24.70
C ILE A 80 7.89 -4.72 -25.49
N LEU A 81 8.77 -5.45 -24.81
CA LEU A 81 9.53 -6.56 -25.39
C LEU A 81 8.72 -7.85 -25.58
N LYS A 82 7.45 -7.87 -25.15
CA LYS A 82 6.55 -9.04 -25.22
C LYS A 82 7.17 -10.29 -24.58
N LEU A 83 7.80 -10.13 -23.42
CA LEU A 83 8.37 -11.26 -22.69
C LEU A 83 7.27 -12.20 -22.15
N PRO A 84 7.62 -13.45 -21.79
CA PRO A 84 6.66 -14.39 -21.21
C PRO A 84 5.98 -13.88 -19.93
N GLU A 85 4.74 -14.30 -19.71
CA GLU A 85 3.92 -13.89 -18.55
C GLU A 85 4.50 -14.30 -17.17
N SER A 86 5.54 -15.15 -17.13
CA SER A 86 6.28 -15.45 -15.90
C SER A 86 7.03 -14.24 -15.33
N PHE A 87 7.40 -13.27 -16.17
CA PHE A 87 8.09 -12.04 -15.75
C PHE A 87 7.22 -11.12 -14.88
N PRO A 88 6.02 -10.66 -15.32
CA PRO A 88 5.14 -9.84 -14.47
C PRO A 88 4.70 -10.61 -13.20
N GLY A 89 4.50 -11.93 -13.29
CA GLY A 89 4.26 -12.77 -12.11
C GLY A 89 5.40 -12.71 -11.08
N THR A 90 6.65 -12.77 -11.56
CA THR A 90 7.84 -12.61 -10.69
C THR A 90 7.92 -11.22 -10.07
N ILE A 91 7.62 -10.17 -10.84
CA ILE A 91 7.54 -8.79 -10.33
C ILE A 91 6.51 -8.67 -9.21
N LEU A 92 5.32 -9.27 -9.36
CA LEU A 92 4.29 -9.27 -8.33
C LEU A 92 4.75 -9.95 -7.03
N ILE A 93 5.48 -11.06 -7.12
CA ILE A 93 6.02 -11.75 -5.95
C ILE A 93 7.04 -10.85 -5.24
N ILE A 94 7.99 -10.27 -5.99
CA ILE A 94 8.99 -9.33 -5.45
C ILE A 94 8.29 -8.14 -4.79
N PHE A 95 7.29 -7.59 -5.46
CA PHE A 95 6.48 -6.49 -4.94
C PHE A 95 5.83 -6.88 -3.61
N ALA A 96 5.15 -8.03 -3.53
CA ALA A 96 4.46 -8.47 -2.32
C ALA A 96 5.44 -8.63 -1.13
N ILE A 97 6.58 -9.29 -1.35
CA ILE A 97 7.62 -9.46 -0.32
C ILE A 97 8.18 -8.10 0.12
N GLY A 98 8.50 -7.24 -0.85
CA GLY A 98 9.02 -5.90 -0.55
C GLY A 98 8.03 -5.03 0.20
N MET A 99 6.74 -5.10 -0.13
CA MET A 99 5.70 -4.38 0.61
C MET A 99 5.56 -4.87 2.06
N ILE A 100 5.67 -6.17 2.32
CA ILE A 100 5.68 -6.71 3.69
C ILE A 100 6.90 -6.19 4.46
N ALA A 101 8.08 -6.22 3.83
CA ALA A 101 9.32 -5.71 4.43
C ALA A 101 9.23 -4.21 4.73
N LEU A 102 8.71 -3.40 3.81
CA LEU A 102 8.52 -1.96 3.98
C LEU A 102 7.50 -1.62 5.08
N ASN A 103 6.40 -2.37 5.19
CA ASN A 103 5.44 -2.19 6.28
C ASN A 103 6.09 -2.50 7.64
N THR A 104 6.83 -3.61 7.72
CA THR A 104 7.55 -4.01 8.94
C THR A 104 8.62 -2.98 9.33
N TYR A 105 9.38 -2.49 8.34
CA TYR A 105 10.35 -1.41 8.54
C TYR A 105 9.66 -0.14 9.03
N SER A 106 8.56 0.26 8.42
CA SER A 106 7.83 1.50 8.77
C SER A 106 7.32 1.45 10.22
N LEU A 107 6.84 0.29 10.67
CA LEU A 107 6.44 0.06 12.05
C LEU A 107 7.62 0.24 13.02
N LYS A 108 8.73 -0.47 12.79
CA LYS A 108 9.94 -0.38 13.62
C LYS A 108 10.54 1.03 13.63
N TYR A 109 10.59 1.68 12.47
CA TYR A 109 11.09 3.04 12.32
C TYR A 109 10.28 4.02 13.18
N THR A 110 8.95 3.93 13.13
CA THR A 110 8.06 4.82 13.87
C THR A 110 8.20 4.61 15.38
N GLN A 111 8.29 3.36 15.83
CA GLN A 111 8.55 3.03 17.24
C GLN A 111 9.88 3.57 17.74
N ASN A 112 10.96 3.40 16.96
CA ASN A 112 12.28 3.91 17.32
C ASN A 112 12.31 5.44 17.32
N LEU A 113 11.62 6.08 16.39
CA LEU A 113 11.50 7.53 16.35
C LEU A 113 10.77 8.07 17.59
N ALA A 114 9.69 7.42 18.01
CA ALA A 114 8.94 7.79 19.21
C ALA A 114 9.78 7.65 20.48
N LYS A 115 10.50 6.52 20.62
CA LYS A 115 11.44 6.30 21.72
C LYS A 115 12.52 7.37 21.77
N LYS A 116 13.09 7.73 20.62
CA LYS A 116 14.12 8.77 20.51
C LYS A 116 13.61 10.15 20.91
N LYS A 117 12.35 10.46 20.57
CA LYS A 117 11.72 11.74 20.92
C LYS A 117 11.10 11.77 22.33
N GLY A 118 11.12 10.65 23.07
CA GLY A 118 10.56 10.57 24.42
C GLY A 118 9.04 10.79 24.48
N VAL A 119 8.32 10.47 23.40
CA VAL A 119 6.88 10.74 23.31
C VAL A 119 6.10 9.67 24.07
N GLU A 120 5.23 10.11 24.99
CA GLU A 120 4.26 9.23 25.65
C GLU A 120 3.22 8.71 24.65
N ILE A 121 3.14 7.38 24.52
CA ILE A 121 2.20 6.73 23.61
C ILE A 121 0.80 6.81 24.23
N ARG A 122 -0.10 7.57 23.60
CA ARG A 122 -1.50 7.58 24.01
C ARG A 122 -2.19 6.33 23.47
N LYS A 123 -3.10 5.74 24.25
CA LYS A 123 -4.01 4.72 23.73
C LYS A 123 -4.91 5.34 22.67
N VAL A 124 -4.59 5.10 21.41
CA VAL A 124 -5.40 5.58 20.31
C VAL A 124 -6.63 4.69 20.19
N LYS A 125 -7.80 5.22 20.57
CA LYS A 125 -9.08 4.55 20.30
C LYS A 125 -9.41 4.74 18.83
N PHE A 126 -9.61 3.63 18.11
CA PHE A 126 -10.10 3.68 16.74
C PHE A 126 -11.53 4.26 16.75
N PRO A 127 -11.81 5.33 16.01
CA PRO A 127 -13.13 5.94 16.06
C PRO A 127 -14.14 5.06 15.30
N VAL A 128 -15.35 4.94 15.87
CA VAL A 128 -16.44 4.12 15.32
C VAL A 128 -16.78 4.54 13.88
N TYR A 129 -16.72 5.83 13.57
CA TYR A 129 -16.99 6.32 12.21
C TYR A 129 -16.03 5.71 11.17
N ALA A 130 -14.76 5.47 11.50
CA ALA A 130 -13.82 4.89 10.54
C ALA A 130 -14.18 3.44 10.18
N VAL A 131 -14.69 2.69 11.16
CA VAL A 131 -15.19 1.33 10.96
C VAL A 131 -16.45 1.34 10.09
N ILE A 132 -17.40 2.23 10.40
CA ILE A 132 -18.63 2.39 9.61
C ILE A 132 -18.30 2.76 8.16
N THR A 133 -17.39 3.72 7.94
CA THR A 133 -16.97 4.12 6.59
C THR A 133 -16.38 2.94 5.81
N LEU A 134 -15.54 2.10 6.43
CA LEU A 134 -14.97 0.91 5.78
C LEU A 134 -16.05 -0.11 5.38
N ILE A 135 -17.05 -0.35 6.24
CA ILE A 135 -18.16 -1.25 5.95
C ILE A 135 -18.96 -0.72 4.76
N LEU A 136 -19.30 0.58 4.76
CA LEU A 136 -20.07 1.20 3.68
C LEU A 136 -19.33 1.16 2.35
N ILE A 137 -18.01 1.42 2.33
CA ILE A 137 -17.19 1.30 1.12
C ILE A 137 -17.22 -0.15 0.60
N THR A 138 -17.12 -1.14 1.49
CA THR A 138 -17.13 -2.56 1.11
C THR A 138 -18.47 -2.97 0.49
N ILE A 139 -19.58 -2.53 1.09
CA ILE A 139 -20.93 -2.78 0.56
C ILE A 139 -21.09 -2.11 -0.81
N ALA A 140 -20.67 -0.85 -0.94
CA ALA A 140 -20.75 -0.11 -2.20
C ALA A 140 -19.97 -0.81 -3.32
N LEU A 141 -18.75 -1.27 -3.06
CA LEU A 141 -17.95 -2.02 -4.02
C LEU A 141 -18.62 -3.35 -4.42
N ALA A 142 -19.22 -4.07 -3.48
CA ALA A 142 -19.95 -5.30 -3.76
C ALA A 142 -21.18 -5.06 -4.65
N ILE A 143 -21.93 -3.97 -4.40
CA ILE A 143 -23.08 -3.58 -5.24
C ILE A 143 -22.60 -3.22 -6.65
N VAL A 144 -21.56 -2.39 -6.77
CA VAL A 144 -21.00 -2.00 -8.08
C VAL A 144 -20.54 -3.23 -8.85
N TRP A 145 -19.84 -4.16 -8.20
CA TRP A 145 -19.45 -5.43 -8.81
C TRP A 145 -20.66 -6.20 -9.35
N HIS A 146 -21.70 -6.38 -8.53
CA HIS A 146 -22.92 -7.09 -8.92
C HIS A 146 -23.68 -6.42 -10.07
N LEU A 147 -23.60 -5.10 -10.20
CA LEU A 147 -24.24 -4.35 -11.29
C LEU A 147 -23.45 -4.43 -12.62
N ILE A 148 -22.12 -4.50 -12.55
CA ILE A 148 -21.25 -4.51 -13.74
C ILE A 148 -21.08 -5.93 -14.32
N PHE A 149 -20.95 -6.93 -13.45
CA PHE A 149 -20.61 -8.31 -13.83
C PHE A 149 -21.81 -9.28 -13.76
N LYS A 150 -23.01 -8.73 -13.88
CA LYS A 150 -24.25 -9.51 -14.01
C LYS A 150 -24.45 -9.99 -15.44
#